data_AF-A0A951ZLM9-F1
#
_entry.id   AF-A0A951ZLM9-F1
#
_cell.length_a   1.000
_cell.length_b   1.000
_cell.length_c   1.000
_cell.angle_alpha   90.00
_cell.angle_beta   90.00
_cell.angle_gamma   90.00
#
_symmetry.space_group_name_H-M   'P 1'
#
loop_
_entity.id
_entity.type
_entity.pdbx_description
1 polymer ?
#
loop_
_entity_poly.entity_id
_entity_poly.type
_entity_poly.pdbx_seq_one_letter_code
_entity_poly.pdbx_strand_id
1 'polypeptide(L)' 'RLADYAIEIPDIDELLSPLITVVPLQLLSYHIAVLRGCNVDQPRNLAKSVTVE' A
#
# COMPACT_ATOMS: atom_id res chain seq x y z
N ARG A 1 16.14 9.82 18.68
CA ARG A 1 15.00 8.92 18.39
C ARG A 1 14.53 9.26 16.98
N LEU A 2 14.42 8.29 16.07
CA LEU A 2 14.14 8.54 14.65
C LEU A 2 12.66 8.78 14.33
N ALA A 3 11.74 8.22 15.11
CA ALA A 3 10.29 8.42 14.96
C ALA A 3 9.54 8.26 16.30
N ASP A 4 8.38 8.91 16.39
CA ASP A 4 7.44 8.82 17.52
C ASP A 4 6.49 7.61 17.39
N TYR A 5 6.16 7.22 16.16
CA TYR A 5 5.28 6.09 15.83
C TYR A 5 5.96 5.16 14.81
N ALA A 6 5.71 3.86 14.96
CA ALA A 6 6.17 2.83 14.05
C ALA A 6 5.08 1.77 13.89
N ILE A 7 5.05 1.12 12.72
CA ILE A 7 4.25 -0.07 12.48
C ILE A 7 5.24 -1.24 12.49
N GLU A 8 5.18 -2.04 13.55
CA GLU A 8 6.02 -3.23 13.68
C GLU A 8 5.51 -4.33 12.74
N ILE A 9 6.46 -5.04 12.12
CA ILE A 9 6.21 -6.23 11.33
C ILE A 9 6.86 -7.43 12.04
N PRO A 10 6.36 -8.65 11.85
CA PRO A 10 6.99 -9.83 12.44
C PRO A 10 8.39 -10.04 11.87
N ASP A 11 9.24 -10.70 12.67
CA ASP A 11 10.53 -11.19 12.19
C ASP A 11 10.32 -12.16 11.02
N ILE A 12 11.05 -11.94 9.94
CA ILE A 12 10.98 -12.74 8.72
C ILE A 12 12.35 -12.78 8.05
N ASP A 13 12.58 -13.81 7.24
CA ASP A 13 13.75 -13.90 6.38
C ASP A 13 13.92 -12.63 5.54
N GLU A 14 15.15 -12.14 5.46
CA GLU A 14 15.49 -10.89 4.77
C GLU A 14 15.05 -10.90 3.30
N LEU A 15 15.12 -12.05 2.63
CA LEU A 15 14.69 -12.21 1.24
C LEU A 15 13.18 -12.01 1.06
N LEU A 16 12.39 -12.31 2.10
CA LEU A 16 10.93 -12.19 2.09
C LEU A 16 10.44 -10.88 2.70
N SER A 17 11.30 -10.13 3.39
CA SER A 17 10.98 -8.84 4.02
C SER A 17 10.27 -7.84 3.08
N PRO A 18 10.65 -7.70 1.78
CA PRO A 18 9.93 -6.81 0.86
C PRO A 18 8.43 -7.16 0.69
N LEU A 19 8.05 -8.43 0.81
CA LEU A 19 6.67 -8.87 0.66
C LEU A 19 5.80 -8.48 1.85
N ILE A 20 6.36 -8.47 3.07
CA ILE A 20 5.60 -8.13 4.27
C ILE A 20 5.59 -6.62 4.50
N THR A 21 6.70 -5.94 4.23
CA THR A 21 6.82 -4.48 4.40
C THR A 21 5.86 -3.69 3.50
N VAL A 22 5.45 -4.23 2.34
CA VAL A 22 4.49 -3.55 1.45
C VAL A 22 3.04 -3.61 1.95
N VAL A 23 2.68 -4.60 2.78
CA VAL A 23 1.28 -4.81 3.23
C VAL A 23 0.77 -3.63 4.06
N PRO A 24 1.49 -3.13 5.09
CA PRO A 24 1.07 -1.93 5.82
C PRO A 24 0.89 -0.70 4.92
N LEU A 25 1.74 -0.55 3.90
CA LEU A 25 1.66 0.58 2.95
C LEU A 25 0.43 0.48 2.05
N GLN A 26 0.09 -0.73 1.59
CA GLN A 26 -1.13 -1.00 0.82
C GLN A 26 -2.38 -0.69 1.67
N LEU A 27 -2.42 -1.15 2.91
CA LEU A 27 -3.53 -0.90 3.85
C LEU A 27 -3.66 0.58 4.21
N LEU A 28 -2.54 1.27 4.44
CA LEU A 28 -2.54 2.71 4.69
C LEU A 28 -3.15 3.48 3.52
N SER A 29 -2.72 3.15 2.29
CA SER A 29 -3.25 3.78 1.07
C SER A 29 -4.74 3.50 0.88
N TYR A 30 -5.17 2.25 1.13
CA TYR A 30 -6.58 1.85 1.11
C TYR A 30 -7.43 2.67 2.09
N HIS A 31 -7.03 2.73 3.36
CA HIS A 31 -7.80 3.44 4.38
C HIS A 31 -7.84 4.94 4.12
N ILE A 32 -6.76 5.56 3.65
CA ILE A 32 -6.75 6.97 3.22
C ILE A 32 -7.71 7.18 2.05
N ALA A 33 -7.70 6.30 1.04
CA ALA A 33 -8.59 6.42 -0.11
C ALA A 33 -10.07 6.31 0.28
N VAL A 34 -10.42 5.36 1.15
CA VAL A 34 -11.78 5.21 1.70
C VAL A 34 -12.19 6.46 2.48
N LEU A 35 -11.35 6.95 3.40
CA LEU A 35 -11.64 8.15 4.19
C LEU A 35 -11.82 9.41 3.33
N ARG A 36 -11.14 9.47 2.18
CA ARG A 36 -11.26 10.57 1.21
C ARG A 36 -12.40 10.39 0.21
N GLY A 37 -13.17 9.30 0.28
CA GLY A 37 -14.25 9.01 -0.66
C GLY A 37 -13.76 8.73 -2.09
N CYS A 38 -12.51 8.28 -2.26
CA CYS A 38 -11.99 7.88 -3.56
C CYS A 38 -12.55 6.50 -3.96
N ASN A 39 -12.75 6.27 -5.26
CA ASN A 39 -12.99 4.92 -5.78
C ASN A 39 -11.67 4.14 -5.79
N VAL A 40 -11.58 3.14 -4.90
CA VAL A 40 -10.37 2.33 -4.71
C VAL A 40 -10.19 1.33 -5.86
N ASP A 41 -11.28 0.71 -6.32
CA ASP A 41 -11.24 -0.33 -7.34
C ASP A 41 -11.01 0.24 -8.75
N GLN A 42 -11.44 1.48 -8.97
CA GLN A 42 -11.29 2.20 -10.24
C GLN A 42 -10.73 3.60 -9.98
N PRO A 43 -9.42 3.71 -9.69
CA PRO A 43 -8.80 5.01 -9.51
C PRO A 43 -8.87 5.82 -10.81
N ARG A 44 -9.18 7.11 -10.64
CA ARG A 44 -9.26 8.09 -11.72
C ARG A 44 -8.03 8.05 -12.63
N ASN A 45 -8.26 8.11 -13.94
CA ASN A 45 -7.25 8.12 -15.00
C ASN A 45 -6.42 6.83 -15.15
N LEU A 46 -6.81 5.73 -14.49
CA LEU A 46 -6.12 4.45 -14.60
C LEU A 46 -7.02 3.39 -15.23
N ALA A 47 -6.37 2.50 -15.97
CA ALA A 47 -6.95 1.27 -16.46
C ALA A 47 -6.20 0.09 -15.81
N LYS A 48 -6.83 -1.09 -15.76
CA LYS A 48 -6.18 -2.30 -15.23
C LYS A 48 -4.98 -2.72 -16.09
N SER A 49 -5.08 -2.50 -17.40
CA SER A 49 -4.03 -2.68 -18.40
C SER A 49 -4.22 -1.64 -19.50
N VAL A 50 -3.12 -1.15 -20.07
CA VAL A 50 -3.15 -0.26 -21.23
C VAL A 50 -2.86 -1.13 -22.45
N THR A 51 -3.84 -1.25 -23.36
CA THR A 51 -3.78 -2.19 -24.49
C THR A 51 -3.80 -1.49 -25.85
N VAL A 52 -3.75 -0.16 -25.88
CA VAL A 52 -3.67 0.66 -27.10
C VAL A 52 -2.37 1.45 -27.08
N GLU A 53 -1.71 1.55 -28.24
CA GLU A 53 -0.50 2.35 -28.46
C GLU A 53 -0.86 3.80 -28.79
#